data_AF-A0A960MYN3-F1
#
_entry.id   AF-A0A960MYN3-F1
#
_cell.length_a   1.000
_cell.length_b   1.000
_cell.length_c   1.000
_cell.angle_alpha   90.00
_cell.angle_beta   90.00
_cell.angle_gamma   90.00
#
_symmetry.space_group_name_H-M   'P 1'
#
loop_
_entity.id
_entity.type
_entity.pdbx_description
1 polymer ?
#
loop_
_entity_poly.entity_id
_entity_poly.type
_entity_poly.pdbx_seq_one_letter_code
_entity_poly.pdbx_strand_id
1 'polypeptide(L)'
;MSRSFRIPRSALLLAGVSASLILNSCTTPTSGPTATRHLSGSTTSRHRNAVYQGNGDSRSHVEETTRENFFAWLFLTDESAKPKAKKKPTKPVGPVIPATKVHQSVLAQSTRGNTRIVVDISRQKAFLLVGGTVAIETPVSTARTGKYTPRGSFRISERVRSGKISTIYGVGMP
;
A
#
# COMPACT_ATOMS: atom_id res chain seq x y z
N MET A 1 55.58 -7.40 41.46
CA MET A 1 54.42 -8.19 41.94
C MET A 1 53.68 -8.74 40.72
N SER A 2 54.06 -9.93 40.25
CA SER A 2 53.43 -10.60 39.10
C SER A 2 52.17 -11.35 39.54
N ARG A 3 51.03 -11.11 38.87
CA ARG A 3 49.82 -11.91 39.06
C ARG A 3 49.61 -12.81 37.85
N SER A 4 49.72 -14.11 38.10
CA SER A 4 49.60 -15.18 37.12
C SER A 4 48.16 -15.40 36.67
N PHE A 5 48.00 -15.52 35.36
CA PHE A 5 46.82 -15.99 34.64
C PHE A 5 46.50 -17.45 34.99
N ARG A 6 45.22 -17.79 35.25
CA ARG A 6 44.72 -19.17 35.23
C ARG A 6 43.40 -19.23 34.47
N ILE A 7 43.42 -19.93 33.34
CA ILE A 7 42.24 -20.35 32.57
C ILE A 7 41.93 -21.79 32.99
N PRO A 8 40.70 -22.15 33.38
CA PRO A 8 40.34 -23.55 33.53
C PRO A 8 40.06 -24.18 32.17
N ARG A 9 40.84 -25.23 31.88
CA ARG A 9 40.57 -26.23 30.84
C ARG A 9 39.50 -27.19 31.37
N SER A 10 38.36 -27.27 30.70
CA SER A 10 37.45 -28.40 30.83
C SER A 10 37.39 -29.12 29.48
N ALA A 11 38.14 -30.22 29.42
CA ALA A 11 37.99 -31.26 28.43
C ALA A 11 36.97 -32.28 28.97
N LEU A 12 36.05 -32.75 28.14
CA LEU A 12 35.71 -34.18 28.14
C LEU A 12 35.11 -34.58 26.80
N LEU A 13 35.74 -35.57 26.19
CA LEU A 13 35.26 -36.37 25.07
C LEU A 13 34.00 -37.15 25.46
N LEU A 14 33.09 -37.37 24.50
CA LEU A 14 32.52 -38.71 24.32
C LEU A 14 32.21 -38.96 22.84
N ALA A 15 32.68 -40.12 22.39
CA ALA A 15 32.52 -40.69 21.07
C ALA A 15 31.05 -41.08 20.77
N GLY A 16 30.73 -41.30 19.48
CA GLY A 16 29.56 -42.11 19.17
C GLY A 16 29.03 -42.04 17.74
N VAL A 17 29.55 -42.94 16.89
CA VAL A 17 28.78 -43.77 15.93
C VAL A 17 27.98 -43.08 14.80
N SER A 18 28.58 -43.12 13.62
CA SER A 18 28.13 -43.81 12.39
C SER A 18 26.67 -43.75 11.89
N ALA A 19 26.59 -43.49 10.58
CA ALA A 19 25.67 -44.07 9.60
C ALA A 19 24.22 -43.56 9.53
N SER A 20 23.89 -42.86 8.44
CA SER A 20 23.20 -43.50 7.29
C SER A 20 22.95 -42.48 6.18
N LEU A 21 23.56 -42.72 5.02
CA LEU A 21 23.16 -42.14 3.74
C LEU A 21 21.83 -42.78 3.34
N ILE A 22 20.76 -42.00 3.23
CA ILE A 22 19.56 -42.41 2.52
C ILE A 22 19.50 -41.58 1.24
N LEU A 23 19.93 -42.22 0.16
CA LEU A 23 19.64 -41.85 -1.21
C LEU A 23 18.12 -41.95 -1.43
N ASN A 24 17.48 -40.82 -1.74
CA ASN A 24 16.16 -40.86 -2.35
C ASN A 24 16.31 -40.91 -3.87
N SER A 25 16.03 -42.09 -4.38
CA SER A 25 15.93 -42.43 -5.79
C SER A 25 14.80 -41.67 -6.48
N CYS A 26 15.13 -41.19 -7.69
CA CYS A 26 14.39 -41.35 -8.94
C CYS A 26 12.85 -41.43 -8.87
N THR A 27 12.17 -40.48 -9.53
CA THR A 27 11.10 -40.80 -10.49
C THR A 27 10.74 -39.56 -11.30
N THR A 28 11.09 -39.60 -12.58
CA THR A 28 10.51 -38.80 -13.66
C THR A 28 9.11 -39.32 -13.96
N PRO A 29 8.18 -38.44 -14.37
CA PRO A 29 7.18 -38.84 -15.36
C PRO A 29 7.35 -38.08 -16.67
N THR A 30 7.52 -38.87 -17.72
CA THR A 30 7.53 -38.53 -19.15
C THR A 30 6.10 -38.42 -19.68
N SER A 31 5.93 -37.64 -20.77
CA SER A 31 4.81 -37.56 -21.73
C SER A 31 3.55 -36.79 -21.29
N GLY A 32 2.89 -35.97 -22.10
CA GLY A 32 3.05 -35.63 -23.52
C GLY A 32 2.21 -34.38 -23.88
N PRO A 33 2.30 -33.89 -25.13
CA PRO A 33 1.61 -32.68 -25.60
C PRO A 33 0.22 -33.00 -26.17
N THR A 34 -0.61 -31.94 -26.30
CA THR A 34 -1.79 -31.79 -27.18
C THR A 34 -3.05 -31.39 -26.42
N ALA A 35 -3.47 -30.12 -26.57
CA ALA A 35 -4.85 -29.75 -26.92
C ALA A 35 -4.95 -28.22 -27.05
N THR A 36 -4.78 -27.75 -28.28
CA THR A 36 -5.28 -26.45 -28.74
C THR A 36 -6.80 -26.44 -28.59
N ARG A 37 -7.34 -25.51 -27.80
CA ARG A 37 -8.77 -25.16 -27.85
C ARG A 37 -8.92 -23.66 -28.00
N HIS A 38 -9.06 -23.25 -29.26
CA HIS A 38 -9.71 -22.00 -29.62
C HIS A 38 -11.15 -22.04 -29.11
N LEU A 39 -11.53 -21.05 -28.29
CA LEU A 39 -12.92 -20.68 -28.08
C LEU A 39 -13.02 -19.17 -28.26
N SER A 40 -13.49 -18.81 -29.45
CA SER A 40 -14.03 -17.51 -29.81
C SER A 40 -15.28 -17.24 -28.96
N GLY A 41 -15.17 -16.32 -28.01
CA GLY A 41 -16.30 -15.77 -27.26
C GLY A 41 -16.61 -14.36 -27.72
N SER A 42 -17.70 -14.20 -28.45
CA SER A 42 -18.31 -12.93 -28.83
C SER A 42 -18.64 -12.08 -27.59
N THR A 43 -18.03 -10.90 -27.46
CA THR A 43 -18.48 -9.92 -26.46
C THR A 43 -19.26 -8.83 -27.18
N THR A 44 -20.57 -9.05 -27.26
CA THR A 44 -21.56 -8.05 -27.64
C THR A 44 -21.46 -6.86 -26.69
N SER A 45 -21.14 -5.70 -27.25
CA SER A 45 -21.22 -4.40 -26.59
C SER A 45 -22.65 -4.12 -26.14
N ARG A 46 -22.93 -4.30 -24.85
CA ARG A 46 -24.17 -3.82 -24.21
C ARG A 46 -23.92 -2.43 -23.65
N HIS A 47 -24.22 -1.42 -24.46
CA HIS A 47 -24.55 -0.09 -23.95
C HIS A 47 -25.83 -0.20 -23.09
N ARG A 48 -25.69 -0.10 -21.77
CA ARG A 48 -26.81 0.19 -20.88
C ARG A 48 -27.01 1.70 -20.84
N ASN A 49 -27.96 2.20 -21.62
CA ASN A 49 -28.59 3.48 -21.33
C ASN A 49 -29.60 3.25 -20.21
N ALA A 50 -29.32 3.83 -19.04
CA ALA A 50 -30.27 3.88 -17.94
C ALA A 50 -31.38 4.87 -18.32
N VAL A 51 -32.59 4.34 -18.49
CA VAL A 51 -33.84 5.10 -18.53
C VAL A 51 -34.09 5.62 -17.12
N TYR A 52 -33.91 6.92 -16.92
CA TYR A 52 -34.41 7.60 -15.72
C TYR A 52 -35.84 8.07 -16.03
N GLN A 53 -36.82 7.47 -15.36
CA GLN A 53 -38.21 7.89 -15.40
C GLN A 53 -38.33 9.23 -14.67
N GLY A 54 -38.76 10.27 -15.39
CA GLY A 54 -39.11 11.56 -14.79
C GLY A 54 -40.51 11.49 -14.21
N ASN A 55 -40.61 11.54 -12.88
CA ASN A 55 -41.82 12.03 -12.21
C ASN A 55 -41.79 13.56 -12.28
N GLY A 56 -42.69 14.13 -13.08
CA GLY A 56 -42.88 15.57 -13.20
C GLY A 56 -44.30 15.91 -12.80
N ASP A 57 -44.48 16.27 -11.53
CA ASP A 57 -45.71 16.81 -10.99
C ASP A 57 -46.09 18.13 -11.70
N SER A 58 -47.39 18.24 -11.92
CA SER A 58 -48.13 19.36 -12.51
C SER A 58 -47.74 20.73 -11.96
N ARG A 59 -47.41 21.67 -12.85
CA ARG A 59 -47.25 23.10 -12.54
C ARG A 59 -48.14 23.94 -13.46
N SER A 60 -49.35 24.23 -12.98
CA SER A 60 -50.20 25.32 -13.47
C SER A 60 -50.04 26.52 -12.53
N HIS A 61 -49.38 27.57 -12.99
CA HIS A 61 -49.75 28.94 -12.61
C HIS A 61 -49.15 29.89 -13.65
N VAL A 62 -50.01 30.33 -14.56
CA VAL A 62 -49.81 31.52 -15.37
C VAL A 62 -50.01 32.69 -14.42
N GLU A 63 -48.97 33.49 -14.19
CA GLU A 63 -49.17 34.85 -13.70
C GLU A 63 -48.32 35.80 -14.53
N GLU A 64 -49.06 36.57 -15.30
CA GLU A 64 -48.64 37.71 -16.10
C GLU A 64 -48.23 38.83 -15.13
N THR A 65 -46.92 39.12 -15.06
CA THR A 65 -46.42 40.26 -14.28
C THR A 65 -45.70 41.22 -15.20
N THR A 66 -46.40 42.31 -15.48
CA THR A 66 -46.09 43.45 -16.33
C THR A 66 -44.71 44.07 -16.00
N ARG A 67 -44.07 44.62 -17.03
CA ARG A 67 -42.71 45.23 -17.09
C ARG A 67 -42.43 46.43 -16.17
N GLU A 68 -43.17 46.61 -15.09
CA GLU A 68 -43.06 47.79 -14.22
C GLU A 68 -42.17 47.55 -12.99
N ASN A 69 -41.82 46.29 -12.67
CA ASN A 69 -40.94 45.98 -11.52
C ASN A 69 -39.44 46.03 -11.84
N PHE A 70 -39.04 46.39 -13.06
CA PHE A 70 -37.63 46.43 -13.44
C PHE A 70 -36.94 47.72 -12.98
N PHE A 71 -37.64 48.85 -13.02
CA PHE A 71 -37.03 50.15 -12.71
C PHE A 71 -36.89 50.42 -11.21
N ALA A 72 -37.73 49.80 -10.37
CA ALA A 72 -37.61 49.88 -8.90
C ALA A 72 -36.34 49.18 -8.36
N TRP A 73 -35.80 48.21 -9.08
CA TRP A 73 -34.55 47.53 -8.70
C TRP A 73 -33.30 48.36 -9.02
N LEU A 74 -33.36 49.25 -10.02
CA LEU A 74 -32.16 49.91 -10.55
C LEU A 74 -31.70 51.13 -9.72
N PHE A 75 -32.54 51.72 -8.86
CA PHE A 75 -32.25 53.01 -8.22
C PHE A 75 -32.41 53.09 -6.69
N LEU A 76 -32.58 51.97 -5.99
CA LEU A 76 -32.63 51.96 -4.51
C LEU A 76 -31.36 51.35 -3.92
N THR A 77 -30.23 52.06 -4.02
CA THR A 77 -29.08 51.80 -3.14
C THR A 77 -29.31 52.55 -1.83
N ASP A 78 -29.93 51.88 -0.86
CA ASP A 78 -29.79 52.30 0.52
C ASP A 78 -28.40 51.87 1.04
N GLU A 79 -27.72 52.86 1.57
CA GLU A 79 -26.37 52.91 2.05
C GLU A 79 -26.35 52.45 3.51
N SER A 80 -26.16 51.15 3.78
CA SER A 80 -25.60 50.66 5.06
C SER A 80 -25.54 49.13 5.16
N ALA A 81 -24.63 48.49 4.41
CA ALA A 81 -24.23 47.12 4.74
C ALA A 81 -22.74 46.89 4.47
N LYS A 82 -21.93 46.99 5.53
CA LYS A 82 -20.52 46.58 5.54
C LYS A 82 -20.39 45.16 4.95
N PRO A 83 -19.63 44.94 3.86
CA PRO A 83 -19.48 43.60 3.30
C PRO A 83 -18.66 42.75 4.29
N LYS A 84 -19.30 41.77 4.93
CA LYS A 84 -18.58 40.73 5.69
C LYS A 84 -17.69 39.97 4.71
N ALA A 85 -16.38 40.07 4.90
CA ALA A 85 -15.38 39.39 4.10
C ALA A 85 -15.68 37.89 4.04
N LYS A 86 -16.09 37.41 2.86
CA LYS A 86 -16.30 35.99 2.58
C LYS A 86 -14.95 35.28 2.73
N LYS A 87 -14.77 34.48 3.78
CA LYS A 87 -13.63 33.55 3.89
C LYS A 87 -13.66 32.64 2.66
N LYS A 88 -12.59 32.67 1.85
CA LYS A 88 -12.44 31.79 0.69
C LYS A 88 -12.58 30.33 1.15
N PRO A 89 -13.32 29.47 0.42
CA PRO A 89 -13.44 28.06 0.78
C PRO A 89 -12.05 27.42 0.75
N THR A 90 -11.62 26.91 1.90
CA THR A 90 -10.43 26.05 1.99
C THR A 90 -10.65 24.84 1.07
N LYS A 91 -9.78 24.70 0.07
CA LYS A 91 -9.78 23.55 -0.85
C LYS A 91 -9.81 22.25 -0.03
N PRO A 92 -10.56 21.22 -0.46
CA PRO A 92 -10.54 19.93 0.21
C PRO A 92 -9.10 19.41 0.21
N VAL A 93 -8.51 19.33 1.40
CA VAL A 93 -7.21 18.70 1.59
C VAL A 93 -7.42 17.24 1.20
N GLY A 94 -6.78 16.81 0.11
CA GLY A 94 -6.79 15.41 -0.30
C GLY A 94 -6.30 14.50 0.84
N PRO A 95 -6.50 13.19 0.76
CA PRO A 95 -6.13 12.27 1.82
C PRO A 95 -4.68 12.52 2.25
N VAL A 96 -4.50 12.93 3.51
CA VAL A 96 -3.19 13.21 4.09
C VAL A 96 -2.45 11.89 4.22
N ILE A 97 -1.52 11.61 3.30
CA ILE A 97 -0.66 10.44 3.40
C ILE A 97 0.22 10.63 4.64
N PRO A 98 0.20 9.71 5.62
CA PRO A 98 0.97 9.87 6.84
C PRO A 98 2.47 9.88 6.50
N ALA A 99 3.17 10.91 6.95
CA ALA A 99 4.61 11.05 6.72
C ALA A 99 5.39 9.94 7.43
N THR A 100 6.54 9.57 6.85
CA THR A 100 7.50 8.66 7.46
C THR A 100 8.07 9.29 8.74
N LYS A 101 8.07 8.54 9.84
CA LYS A 101 8.68 8.93 11.12
C LYS A 101 10.00 8.20 11.29
N VAL A 102 11.04 8.94 11.67
CA VAL A 102 12.40 8.41 11.85
C VAL A 102 12.92 8.80 13.24
N HIS A 103 13.32 7.80 14.01
CA HIS A 103 13.99 7.96 15.29
C HIS A 103 15.50 7.80 15.09
N GLN A 104 16.18 8.91 14.80
CA GLN A 104 17.59 8.90 14.39
C GLN A 104 18.53 8.28 15.42
N SER A 105 18.25 8.46 16.72
CA SER A 105 19.03 7.87 17.81
C SER A 105 19.00 6.33 17.81
N VAL A 106 17.83 5.74 17.57
CA VAL A 106 17.65 4.28 17.49
C VAL A 106 18.24 3.76 16.19
N LEU A 107 18.05 4.49 15.09
CA LEU A 107 18.58 4.11 13.77
C LEU A 107 20.11 4.06 13.76
N ALA A 108 20.78 4.97 14.46
CA ALA A 108 22.24 5.00 14.59
C ALA A 108 22.82 3.74 15.24
N GLN A 109 22.03 2.99 16.01
CA GLN A 109 22.43 1.74 16.67
C GLN A 109 22.22 0.50 15.77
N SER A 110 21.80 0.70 14.52
CA SER A 110 21.51 -0.40 13.61
C SER A 110 22.78 -1.14 13.17
N THR A 111 22.70 -2.46 13.22
CA THR A 111 23.71 -3.39 12.73
C THR A 111 23.03 -4.47 11.87
N ARG A 112 23.83 -5.27 11.16
CA ARG A 112 23.29 -6.36 10.33
C ARG A 112 22.57 -7.44 11.15
N GLY A 113 22.92 -7.62 12.42
CA GLY A 113 22.38 -8.70 13.27
C GLY A 113 21.18 -8.32 14.12
N ASN A 114 20.93 -7.03 14.33
CA ASN A 114 19.88 -6.54 15.24
C ASN A 114 18.72 -5.83 14.51
N THR A 115 18.67 -5.89 13.17
CA THR A 115 17.65 -5.22 12.36
C THR A 115 16.60 -6.19 11.86
N ARG A 116 15.32 -5.80 11.95
CA ARG A 116 14.19 -6.54 11.38
C ARG A 116 13.16 -5.59 10.80
N ILE A 117 12.58 -5.94 9.67
CA ILE A 117 11.44 -5.23 9.10
C ILE A 117 10.17 -5.99 9.46
N VAL A 118 9.18 -5.28 9.99
CA VAL A 118 7.84 -5.79 10.25
C VAL A 118 6.86 -5.03 9.38
N VAL A 119 6.11 -5.74 8.54
CA VAL A 119 5.06 -5.14 7.71
C VAL A 119 3.71 -5.52 8.29
N ASP A 120 2.99 -4.52 8.80
CA ASP A 120 1.61 -4.66 9.23
C ASP A 120 0.68 -4.31 8.06
N ILE A 121 0.14 -5.37 7.45
CA ILE A 121 -0.76 -5.26 6.29
C ILE A 121 -2.10 -4.62 6.70
N SER A 122 -2.59 -4.88 7.91
CA SER A 122 -3.87 -4.32 8.38
C SER A 122 -3.76 -2.82 8.56
N ARG A 123 -2.59 -2.34 9.02
CA ARG A 123 -2.32 -0.91 9.21
C ARG A 123 -1.72 -0.23 7.97
N GLN A 124 -1.40 -0.97 6.91
CA GLN A 124 -0.64 -0.48 5.74
C GLN A 124 0.63 0.28 6.16
N LYS A 125 1.37 -0.28 7.12
CA LYS A 125 2.59 0.31 7.68
C LYS A 125 3.72 -0.69 7.75
N ALA A 126 4.94 -0.21 7.52
CA ALA A 126 6.15 -0.95 7.78
C ALA A 126 6.95 -0.28 8.89
N PHE A 127 7.56 -1.13 9.72
CA PHE A 127 8.39 -0.75 10.85
C PHE A 127 9.78 -1.35 10.68
N LEU A 128 10.81 -0.50 10.78
CA LEU A 128 12.17 -0.98 11.00
C LEU A 128 12.40 -1.08 12.50
N LEU A 129 12.65 -2.28 12.99
CA LEU A 129 13.02 -2.54 14.37
C LEU A 129 14.53 -2.69 14.48
N VAL A 130 15.12 -2.01 15.47
CA VAL A 130 16.53 -2.15 15.87
C VAL A 130 16.53 -2.61 17.32
N GLY A 131 16.99 -3.84 17.58
CA GLY A 131 16.99 -4.41 18.94
C GLY A 131 15.60 -4.47 19.60
N GLY A 132 14.53 -4.58 18.81
CA GLY A 132 13.14 -4.58 19.29
C GLY A 132 12.48 -3.21 19.39
N THR A 133 13.21 -2.11 19.17
CA THR A 133 12.69 -0.74 19.22
C THR A 133 12.40 -0.20 17.81
N VAL A 134 11.33 0.56 17.62
CA VAL A 134 10.97 1.16 16.33
C VAL A 134 11.94 2.29 15.98
N ALA A 135 12.73 2.11 14.91
CA ALA A 135 13.62 3.11 14.35
C ALA A 135 12.95 3.93 13.23
N ILE A 136 12.16 3.27 12.37
CA ILE A 136 11.45 3.91 11.26
C ILE A 136 10.03 3.37 11.20
N GLU A 137 9.06 4.26 11.01
CA GLU A 137 7.66 3.95 10.68
C GLU A 137 7.35 4.61 9.33
N THR A 138 6.94 3.83 8.34
CA THR A 138 6.57 4.33 7.00
C THR A 138 5.24 3.74 6.54
N PRO A 139 4.38 4.52 5.84
CA PRO A 139 3.28 3.92 5.09
C PRO A 139 3.83 2.97 4.01
N VAL A 140 3.06 1.94 3.69
CA VAL A 140 3.32 1.02 2.57
C VAL A 140 2.03 0.71 1.85
N SER A 141 2.13 0.27 0.59
CA SER A 141 1.01 -0.33 -0.13
C SER A 141 1.30 -1.80 -0.36
N THR A 142 0.43 -2.67 0.12
CA THR A 142 0.50 -4.12 -0.08
C THR A 142 -0.45 -4.56 -1.21
N ALA A 143 -0.66 -5.87 -1.39
CA ALA A 143 -1.51 -6.36 -2.46
C ALA A 143 -2.91 -5.73 -2.45
N ARG A 144 -3.40 -5.38 -3.65
CA ARG A 144 -4.78 -4.91 -3.85
C ARG A 144 -5.81 -6.00 -3.55
N THR A 145 -7.06 -5.60 -3.37
CA THR A 145 -8.20 -6.53 -3.24
C THR A 145 -8.23 -7.57 -4.36
N GLY A 146 -8.43 -8.84 -4.00
CA GLY A 146 -8.37 -9.98 -4.94
C GLY A 146 -6.96 -10.48 -5.26
N LYS A 147 -5.92 -9.85 -4.70
CA LYS A 147 -4.54 -10.35 -4.65
C LYS A 147 -4.11 -10.50 -3.19
N TYR A 148 -3.02 -11.23 -2.97
CA TYR A 148 -2.59 -11.59 -1.63
C TYR A 148 -1.08 -11.39 -1.46
N THR A 149 -0.70 -10.71 -0.38
CA THR A 149 0.68 -10.68 0.11
C THR A 149 0.84 -11.78 1.17
N PRO A 150 1.70 -12.78 0.95
CA PRO A 150 1.85 -13.89 1.88
C PRO A 150 2.34 -13.42 3.25
N ARG A 151 1.80 -14.01 4.31
CA ARG A 151 2.23 -13.78 5.70
C ARG A 151 3.35 -14.73 6.07
N GLY A 152 4.22 -14.30 6.98
CA GLY A 152 5.30 -15.11 7.51
C GLY A 152 6.59 -14.32 7.72
N SER A 153 7.67 -15.06 7.94
CA SER A 153 9.01 -14.51 8.08
C SER A 153 9.79 -14.75 6.79
N PHE A 154 10.28 -13.68 6.18
CA PHE A 154 11.04 -13.72 4.95
C PHE A 154 12.46 -13.21 5.21
N ARG A 155 13.46 -13.88 4.63
CA ARG A 155 14.85 -13.41 4.65
C ARG A 155 15.14 -12.64 3.37
N ILE A 156 15.75 -11.47 3.50
CA ILE A 156 16.23 -10.71 2.34
C ILE A 156 17.45 -11.43 1.78
N SER A 157 17.35 -11.93 0.56
CA SER A 157 18.45 -12.59 -0.16
C SER A 157 19.35 -11.60 -0.87
N GLU A 158 18.74 -10.66 -1.61
CA GLU A 158 19.43 -9.75 -2.51
C GLU A 158 18.84 -8.34 -2.42
N ARG A 159 19.70 -7.32 -2.59
CA ARG A 159 19.32 -5.91 -2.70
C ARG A 159 19.96 -5.35 -3.96
N VAL A 160 19.14 -5.04 -4.95
CA VAL A 160 19.57 -4.43 -6.21
C VAL A 160 19.35 -2.93 -6.11
N ARG A 161 20.39 -2.13 -6.37
CA ARG A 161 20.34 -0.66 -6.21
C ARG A 161 19.62 0.04 -7.36
N SER A 162 19.72 -0.48 -8.58
CA SER A 162 19.13 0.09 -9.78
C SER A 162 19.02 -0.96 -10.88
N GLY A 163 18.15 -0.71 -11.88
CA GLY A 163 18.04 -1.57 -13.07
C GLY A 163 17.30 -2.90 -12.85
N LYS A 164 16.65 -3.08 -11.69
CA LYS A 164 15.85 -4.28 -11.44
C LYS A 164 14.57 -4.24 -12.29
N ILE A 165 14.35 -5.27 -13.11
CA ILE A 165 13.10 -5.44 -13.87
C ILE A 165 12.35 -6.65 -13.32
N SER A 166 11.04 -6.52 -13.12
CA SER A 166 10.21 -7.66 -12.77
C SER A 166 10.01 -8.57 -13.99
N THR A 167 10.42 -9.84 -13.89
CA THR A 167 10.22 -10.82 -14.98
C THR A 167 8.75 -11.07 -15.30
N ILE A 168 7.88 -11.10 -14.28
CA ILE A 168 6.46 -11.43 -14.45
C ILE A 168 5.56 -10.22 -14.75
N TYR A 169 6.02 -9.01 -14.41
CA TYR A 169 5.26 -7.78 -14.66
C TYR A 169 5.87 -6.87 -15.74
N GLY A 170 7.13 -7.07 -16.13
CA GLY A 170 7.82 -6.27 -17.15
C GLY A 170 8.10 -4.82 -16.75
N VAL A 171 7.95 -4.47 -15.47
CA VAL A 171 8.09 -3.09 -14.96
C VAL A 171 9.41 -2.91 -14.22
N GLY A 172 10.02 -1.74 -14.38
CA GLY A 172 11.21 -1.33 -13.63
C GLY A 172 10.91 -1.07 -12.15
N MET A 173 11.75 -1.62 -11.28
CA MET A 173 11.70 -1.45 -9.84
C MET A 173 12.90 -0.59 -9.40
N PRO A 174 12.67 0.67 -9.00
CA PRO A 174 13.74 1.56 -8.54
C PRO A 174 14.31 1.14 -7.19
#